data_AF-A0AA35TNB6-F1
#
_entry.id   AF-A0AA35TNB6-F1
#
_cell.length_a   1.000
_cell.length_b   1.000
_cell.length_c   1.000
_cell.angle_alpha   90.00
_cell.angle_beta   90.00
_cell.angle_gamma   90.00
#
_symmetry.space_group_name_H-M   'P 1'
#
loop_
_entity.id
_entity.type
_entity.pdbx_description
1 polymer ?
#
loop_
_entity_poly.entity_id
_entity_poly.type
_entity_poly.pdbx_seq_one_letter_code
_entity_poly.pdbx_strand_id
1 'polypeptide(L)'
;MAGEAAGIGCQWRLDILRELRLRNKRESGGFSELIASHGKLQEQLNAVQKEITRLEYQNNELDQKNAALLSEGSSVSGSSGGKGNQRRTEELQSKVMKQAEELVEMHKKVGEVTTQLAELTTQLRKKDNDLVKKDERVREATSQRKRLEEELDTAKKELASAQQTNQALVDEHQALQLAYNSHEVKLKEVEAENDRLRKQLMSYKVKDADRLNDQNEKFRSDRERQLKEEIEQATREPSVATATSKHSSDKKPRKGSLSVTEGSICPTTPLESMEVHDNEVSALCFDGQGNYMATGGADKVVKVWCWREGLEKLEAKCNLTGSGASIMSVQFDHQSKMVLAACNDHASRIWSIHDQRLKHTLTGHSNKVMSAKFLDESQKVVTGSHDRTLKIWDIHHKTCAKTLFAGSSCNDVVTRGVR
;
A
#
# COMPACT_ATOMS: atom_id res chain seq x y z
N MET A 1 0.11 -39.59 22.45
CA MET A 1 0.21 -38.17 22.87
C MET A 1 -1.13 -37.46 22.65
N ALA A 2 -2.15 -37.83 23.42
CA ALA A 2 -3.52 -37.27 23.32
C ALA A 2 -4.08 -37.00 24.71
N GLY A 3 -3.24 -36.46 25.61
CA GLY A 3 -3.58 -36.27 27.03
C GLY A 3 -3.41 -34.84 27.57
N GLU A 4 -2.78 -33.92 26.84
CA GLU A 4 -2.42 -32.59 27.40
C GLU A 4 -3.26 -31.42 26.88
N ALA A 5 -4.11 -31.62 25.87
CA ALA A 5 -4.89 -30.52 25.27
C ALA A 5 -6.15 -30.12 26.07
N ALA A 6 -6.54 -30.90 27.09
CA ALA A 6 -7.75 -30.63 27.90
C ALA A 6 -7.52 -29.67 29.08
N GLY A 7 -6.26 -29.38 29.44
CA GLY A 7 -5.93 -28.55 30.62
C GLY A 7 -5.97 -27.03 30.36
N ILE A 8 -5.71 -26.59 29.13
CA ILE A 8 -5.51 -25.16 28.81
C ILE A 8 -6.86 -24.45 28.56
N GLY A 9 -7.87 -25.19 28.10
CA GLY A 9 -9.20 -24.65 27.78
C GLY A 9 -10.05 -24.23 28.99
N CYS A 10 -9.72 -24.70 30.20
CA CYS A 10 -10.49 -24.42 31.42
C CYS A 10 -9.86 -23.35 32.32
N GLN A 11 -8.56 -23.07 32.13
CA GLN A 11 -7.79 -22.22 33.03
C GLN A 11 -8.21 -20.73 32.92
N TRP A 12 -8.35 -20.22 31.69
CA TRP A 12 -8.76 -18.84 31.46
C TRP A 12 -10.18 -18.55 31.98
N ARG A 13 -11.09 -19.54 31.92
CA ARG A 13 -12.45 -19.40 32.44
C ARG A 13 -12.48 -19.32 33.96
N LEU A 14 -11.63 -20.10 34.63
CA LEU A 14 -11.44 -20.04 36.08
C LEU A 14 -10.78 -18.73 36.51
N ASP A 15 -9.82 -18.23 35.75
CA ASP A 15 -9.15 -16.96 36.04
C ASP A 15 -10.09 -15.75 35.85
N ILE A 16 -10.92 -15.74 34.79
CA ILE A 16 -11.97 -14.72 34.62
C ILE A 16 -12.98 -14.77 35.77
N LEU A 17 -13.43 -15.95 36.17
CA LEU A 17 -14.36 -16.08 37.31
C LEU A 17 -13.72 -15.61 38.62
N ARG A 18 -12.42 -15.86 38.83
CA ARG A 18 -11.68 -15.39 40.00
C ARG A 18 -11.59 -13.86 39.99
N GLU A 19 -11.24 -13.26 38.86
CA GLU A 19 -11.18 -11.79 38.71
C GLU A 19 -12.54 -11.13 38.86
N LEU A 20 -13.61 -11.72 38.31
CA LEU A 20 -14.97 -11.22 38.51
C LEU A 20 -15.40 -11.29 39.98
N ARG A 21 -15.04 -12.35 40.71
CA ARG A 21 -15.31 -12.44 42.15
C ARG A 21 -14.49 -11.43 42.95
N LEU A 22 -13.22 -11.21 42.61
CA LEU A 22 -12.36 -10.22 43.26
C LEU A 22 -12.84 -8.80 42.98
N ARG A 23 -13.28 -8.52 41.75
CA ARG A 23 -13.89 -7.25 41.35
C ARG A 23 -15.21 -7.04 42.09
N ASN A 24 -16.09 -8.04 42.11
CA ASN A 24 -17.35 -7.95 42.83
C ASN A 24 -17.12 -7.74 44.33
N LYS A 25 -16.16 -8.43 44.96
CA LYS A 25 -15.81 -8.22 46.37
C LYS A 25 -15.23 -6.82 46.63
N ARG A 26 -14.43 -6.26 45.71
CA ARG A 26 -13.90 -4.88 45.82
C ARG A 26 -14.97 -3.82 45.61
N GLU A 27 -15.81 -4.00 44.60
CA GLU A 27 -16.81 -3.01 44.19
C GLU A 27 -18.05 -3.05 45.09
N SER A 28 -18.59 -4.23 45.41
CA SER A 28 -19.78 -4.38 46.26
C SER A 28 -19.48 -4.37 47.77
N GLY A 29 -18.27 -4.78 48.18
CA GLY A 29 -17.90 -4.90 49.59
C GLY A 29 -18.01 -3.58 50.35
N GLY A 30 -17.58 -2.47 49.73
CA GLY A 30 -17.69 -1.13 50.32
C GLY A 30 -19.13 -0.62 50.45
N PHE A 31 -20.05 -1.11 49.61
CA PHE A 31 -21.47 -0.78 49.72
C PHE A 31 -22.22 -1.69 50.69
N SER A 32 -21.72 -2.90 50.98
CA SER A 32 -22.39 -3.82 51.90
C SER A 32 -22.49 -3.28 53.33
N GLU A 33 -21.44 -2.63 53.82
CA GLU A 33 -21.44 -1.98 55.15
C GLU A 33 -22.35 -0.75 55.18
N LEU A 34 -22.42 -0.01 54.05
CA LEU A 34 -23.30 1.13 53.89
C LEU A 34 -24.79 0.72 53.88
N ILE A 35 -25.12 -0.35 53.16
CA ILE A 35 -26.48 -0.89 53.10
C ILE A 35 -26.90 -1.44 54.47
N ALA A 36 -26.01 -2.15 55.17
CA ALA A 36 -26.29 -2.67 56.50
C ALA A 36 -26.49 -1.56 57.54
N SER A 37 -25.65 -0.52 57.52
CA SER A 37 -25.80 0.64 58.41
C SER A 37 -27.06 1.46 58.10
N HIS A 38 -27.41 1.64 56.82
CA HIS A 38 -28.66 2.27 56.41
C HIS A 38 -29.89 1.48 56.89
N GLY A 39 -29.89 0.15 56.72
CA GLY A 39 -30.95 -0.72 57.24
C GLY A 39 -31.12 -0.62 58.76
N LYS A 40 -30.00 -0.59 59.50
CA LYS A 40 -30.02 -0.43 60.97
C LYS A 40 -30.55 0.93 61.41
N LEU A 41 -30.20 2.01 60.71
CA LEU A 41 -30.76 3.35 60.95
C LEU A 41 -32.26 3.39 60.64
N GLN A 42 -32.71 2.70 59.59
CA GLN A 42 -34.13 2.60 59.24
C GLN A 42 -34.93 1.86 60.32
N GLU A 43 -34.38 0.77 60.89
CA GLU A 43 -34.99 0.06 62.01
C GLU A 43 -35.06 0.93 63.27
N GLN A 44 -34.00 1.69 63.57
CA GLN A 44 -33.98 2.63 64.70
C GLN A 44 -35.02 3.75 64.51
N LEU A 45 -35.13 4.32 63.32
CA LEU A 45 -36.14 5.33 63.00
C LEU A 45 -37.55 4.77 63.20
N ASN A 46 -37.81 3.57 62.68
CA ASN A 46 -39.11 2.90 62.85
C ASN A 46 -39.43 2.59 64.32
N ALA A 47 -38.42 2.25 65.14
CA ALA A 47 -38.60 2.01 66.57
C ALA A 47 -38.94 3.30 67.32
N VAL A 48 -38.23 4.40 67.02
CA VAL A 48 -38.53 5.72 67.61
C VAL A 48 -39.92 6.21 67.20
N GLN A 49 -40.30 6.05 65.93
CA GLN A 49 -41.62 6.44 65.44
C GLN A 49 -42.74 5.75 66.21
N LYS A 50 -42.60 4.43 66.48
CA LYS A 50 -43.57 3.66 67.27
C LYS A 50 -43.70 4.16 68.70
N GLU A 51 -42.59 4.55 69.31
CA GLU A 51 -42.62 5.04 70.69
C GLU A 51 -43.22 6.45 70.79
N ILE A 52 -43.02 7.30 69.78
CA ILE A 52 -43.75 8.57 69.65
C ILE A 52 -45.26 8.31 69.56
N THR A 53 -45.71 7.38 68.71
CA THR A 53 -47.15 7.08 68.57
C THR A 53 -47.75 6.54 69.87
N ARG A 54 -46.96 5.75 70.62
CA ARG A 54 -47.35 5.23 71.93
C ARG A 54 -47.48 6.34 72.96
N LEU A 55 -46.53 7.28 73.01
CA LEU A 55 -46.56 8.42 73.93
C LEU A 55 -47.73 9.37 73.59
N GLU A 56 -48.02 9.61 72.31
CA GLU A 56 -49.19 10.38 71.87
C GLU A 56 -50.50 9.74 72.35
N TYR A 57 -50.62 8.41 72.26
CA TYR A 57 -51.79 7.69 72.78
C TYR A 57 -51.92 7.84 74.30
N GLN A 58 -50.82 7.70 75.04
CA GLN A 58 -50.81 7.84 76.50
C GLN A 58 -51.16 9.27 76.95
N ASN A 59 -50.69 10.29 76.24
CA ASN A 59 -51.05 11.69 76.52
C ASN A 59 -52.53 11.95 76.27
N ASN A 60 -53.08 11.46 75.15
CA ASN A 60 -54.52 11.57 74.87
C ASN A 60 -55.37 10.85 75.93
N GLU A 61 -54.91 9.70 76.43
CA GLU A 61 -55.59 8.97 77.51
C GLU A 61 -55.55 9.74 78.84
N LEU A 62 -54.40 10.36 79.17
CA LEU A 62 -54.26 11.22 80.34
C LEU A 62 -55.09 12.50 80.24
N ASP A 63 -55.18 13.12 79.06
CA ASP A 63 -56.02 14.29 78.83
C ASP A 63 -57.51 13.96 78.96
N GLN A 64 -57.96 12.80 78.49
CA GLN A 64 -59.32 12.31 78.72
C GLN A 64 -59.60 12.05 80.20
N LYS A 65 -58.66 11.46 80.93
CA LYS A 65 -58.76 11.26 82.38
C LYS A 65 -58.78 12.58 83.15
N ASN A 66 -57.99 13.57 82.73
CA ASN A 66 -57.99 14.92 83.30
C ASN A 66 -59.32 15.65 83.02
N ALA A 67 -59.88 15.51 81.81
CA ALA A 67 -61.21 16.04 81.49
C ALA A 67 -62.31 15.38 82.35
N ALA A 68 -62.22 14.07 82.59
CA ALA A 68 -63.13 13.35 83.48
C ALA A 68 -62.98 13.77 84.95
N LEU A 69 -61.76 13.99 85.44
CA LEU A 69 -61.51 14.47 86.80
C LEU A 69 -61.95 15.93 87.01
N LEU A 70 -61.84 16.79 86.00
CA LEU A 70 -62.39 18.15 86.02
C LEU A 70 -63.93 18.13 86.04
N SER A 71 -64.55 17.15 85.37
CA SER A 71 -65.98 16.87 85.47
C SER A 71 -66.41 16.41 86.87
N GLU A 72 -65.63 15.53 87.52
CA GLU A 72 -65.91 15.05 88.90
C GLU A 72 -65.60 16.08 90.00
N GLY A 73 -64.59 16.94 89.80
CA GLY A 73 -64.23 18.00 90.74
C GLY A 73 -65.27 19.12 90.89
N SER A 74 -66.29 19.12 90.03
CA SER A 74 -67.40 20.09 90.06
C SER A 74 -68.47 19.76 91.12
N SER A 75 -68.38 18.62 91.83
CA SER A 75 -69.47 18.13 92.69
C SER A 75 -69.13 17.86 94.16
N VAL A 76 -67.91 18.09 94.65
CA VAL A 76 -67.58 17.86 96.08
C VAL A 76 -66.86 19.05 96.72
N SER A 77 -67.64 19.87 97.43
CA SER A 77 -67.17 20.74 98.49
C SER A 77 -66.81 19.91 99.72
N GLY A 78 -65.56 19.94 100.19
CA GLY A 78 -65.19 19.24 101.42
C GLY A 78 -63.71 19.37 101.79
N SER A 79 -63.47 20.01 102.94
CA SER A 79 -62.16 20.41 103.48
C SER A 79 -61.25 19.22 103.89
N SER A 80 -59.93 19.43 103.71
CA SER A 80 -58.76 18.69 104.28
C SER A 80 -57.92 17.73 103.40
N GLY A 81 -58.14 17.66 102.08
CA GLY A 81 -57.27 16.89 101.14
C GLY A 81 -56.18 17.69 100.40
N GLY A 82 -56.05 19.00 100.65
CA GLY A 82 -55.32 19.95 99.78
C GLY A 82 -53.81 19.72 99.63
N LYS A 83 -53.10 19.28 100.68
CA LYS A 83 -51.64 19.06 100.60
C LYS A 83 -51.23 17.82 99.79
N GLY A 84 -52.08 16.79 99.75
CA GLY A 84 -51.85 15.57 98.97
C GLY A 84 -52.05 15.81 97.48
N ASN A 85 -53.13 16.53 97.12
CA ASN A 85 -53.37 16.92 95.73
C ASN A 85 -52.32 17.92 95.22
N GLN A 86 -51.88 18.87 96.03
CA GLN A 86 -50.81 19.82 95.66
C GLN A 86 -49.48 19.09 95.33
N ARG A 87 -49.06 18.14 96.18
CA ARG A 87 -47.88 17.30 95.91
C ARG A 87 -48.04 16.44 94.66
N ARG A 88 -49.23 15.87 94.45
CA ARG A 88 -49.54 15.08 93.25
C ARG A 88 -49.50 15.93 91.99
N THR A 89 -49.97 17.17 92.04
CA THR A 89 -49.88 18.11 90.92
C THR A 89 -48.45 18.55 90.66
N GLU A 90 -47.63 18.76 91.69
CA GLU A 90 -46.19 19.08 91.56
C GLU A 90 -45.40 17.88 90.99
N GLU A 91 -45.68 16.66 91.44
CA GLU A 91 -45.09 15.43 90.90
C GLU A 91 -45.48 15.18 89.43
N LEU A 92 -46.74 15.46 89.06
CA LEU A 92 -47.21 15.38 87.68
C LEU A 92 -46.57 16.45 86.80
N GLN A 93 -46.44 17.69 87.29
CA GLN A 93 -45.73 18.75 86.58
C GLN A 93 -44.25 18.41 86.37
N SER A 94 -43.59 17.81 87.36
CA SER A 94 -42.21 17.32 87.22
C SER A 94 -42.08 16.22 86.17
N LYS A 95 -43.05 15.30 86.09
CA LYS A 95 -43.08 14.26 85.05
C LYS A 95 -43.32 14.83 83.66
N VAL A 96 -44.24 15.78 83.52
CA VAL A 96 -44.50 16.46 82.23
C VAL A 96 -43.24 17.20 81.76
N MET A 97 -42.51 17.86 82.67
CA MET A 97 -41.27 18.54 82.30
C MET A 97 -40.20 17.53 81.83
N LYS A 98 -40.03 16.39 82.52
CA LYS A 98 -39.10 15.34 82.08
C LYS A 98 -39.48 14.74 80.72
N GLN A 99 -40.76 14.49 80.48
CA GLN A 99 -41.24 14.00 79.18
C GLN A 99 -41.03 15.04 78.06
N ALA A 100 -41.16 16.33 78.36
CA ALA A 100 -40.86 17.39 77.41
C ALA A 100 -39.36 17.45 77.09
N GLU A 101 -38.48 17.30 78.08
CA GLU A 101 -37.03 17.20 77.88
C GLU A 101 -36.65 15.97 77.03
N GLU A 102 -37.23 14.81 77.33
CA GLU A 102 -37.04 13.58 76.54
C GLU A 102 -37.51 13.76 75.09
N LEU A 103 -38.67 14.38 74.86
CA LEU A 103 -39.16 14.68 73.51
C LEU A 103 -38.23 15.62 72.74
N VAL A 104 -37.67 16.63 73.39
CA VAL A 104 -36.69 17.54 72.77
C VAL A 104 -35.41 16.79 72.41
N GLU A 105 -34.92 15.90 73.28
CA GLU A 105 -33.74 15.09 72.98
C GLU A 105 -34.00 14.10 71.83
N MET A 106 -35.21 13.53 71.75
CA MET A 106 -35.62 12.67 70.63
C MET A 106 -35.71 13.44 69.31
N HIS A 107 -36.28 14.64 69.30
CA HIS A 107 -36.29 15.50 68.11
C HIS A 107 -34.88 15.88 67.66
N LYS A 108 -33.95 16.11 68.59
CA LYS A 108 -32.53 16.34 68.26
C LYS A 108 -31.91 15.12 67.57
N LYS A 109 -32.14 13.91 68.10
CA LYS A 109 -31.67 12.66 67.49
C LYS A 109 -32.27 12.43 66.09
N VAL A 110 -33.54 12.77 65.88
CA VAL A 110 -34.18 12.73 64.55
C VAL A 110 -33.51 13.72 63.59
N GLY A 111 -33.17 14.93 64.05
CA GLY A 111 -32.37 15.89 63.27
C GLY A 111 -31.00 15.35 62.87
N GLU A 112 -30.30 14.69 63.78
CA GLU A 112 -29.00 14.06 63.51
C GLU A 112 -29.12 12.91 62.49
N VAL A 113 -30.15 12.05 62.60
CA VAL A 113 -30.38 10.96 61.64
C VAL A 113 -30.77 11.50 60.27
N THR A 114 -31.62 12.53 60.20
CA THR A 114 -32.02 13.14 58.92
C THR A 114 -30.85 13.82 58.21
N THR A 115 -29.94 14.49 58.93
CA THR A 115 -28.71 15.04 58.34
C THR A 115 -27.76 13.95 57.85
N GLN A 116 -27.60 12.86 58.59
CA GLN A 116 -26.82 11.69 58.15
C GLN A 116 -27.43 11.05 56.88
N LEU A 117 -28.76 10.90 56.82
CA LEU A 117 -29.45 10.38 55.64
C LEU A 117 -29.29 11.29 54.42
N ALA A 118 -29.31 12.61 54.61
CA ALA A 118 -29.08 13.57 53.53
C ALA A 118 -27.64 13.49 52.98
N GLU A 119 -26.65 13.34 53.87
CA GLU A 119 -25.25 13.15 53.47
C GLU A 119 -25.06 11.84 52.71
N LEU A 120 -25.60 10.73 53.23
CA LEU A 120 -25.57 9.43 52.56
C LEU A 120 -26.24 9.46 51.19
N THR A 121 -27.39 10.12 51.07
CA THR A 121 -28.09 10.29 49.79
C THR A 121 -27.24 11.07 48.79
N THR A 122 -26.52 12.08 49.25
CA THR A 122 -25.63 12.88 48.41
C THR A 122 -24.41 12.06 47.94
N GLN A 123 -23.85 11.23 48.82
CA GLN A 123 -22.77 10.31 48.48
C GLN A 123 -23.24 9.24 47.48
N LEU A 124 -24.45 8.70 47.65
CA LEU A 124 -25.04 7.72 46.75
C LEU A 124 -25.24 8.32 45.35
N ARG A 125 -25.78 9.55 45.25
CA ARG A 125 -25.86 10.29 43.99
C ARG A 125 -24.51 10.53 43.32
N LYS A 126 -23.45 10.84 44.09
CA LYS A 126 -22.09 10.97 43.55
C LYS A 126 -21.59 9.64 42.96
N LYS A 127 -21.83 8.53 43.65
CA LYS A 127 -21.47 7.18 43.18
C LYS A 127 -22.25 6.77 41.94
N ASP A 128 -23.53 7.10 41.86
CA ASP A 128 -24.35 6.86 40.66
C ASP A 128 -23.81 7.62 39.45
N ASN A 129 -23.45 8.90 39.63
CA ASN A 129 -22.81 9.68 38.56
C ASN A 129 -21.47 9.09 38.12
N ASP A 130 -20.66 8.57 39.05
CA ASP A 130 -19.40 7.90 38.71
C ASP A 130 -19.61 6.56 38.00
N LEU A 131 -20.68 5.82 38.33
CA LEU A 131 -21.08 4.61 37.63
C LEU A 131 -21.48 4.91 36.19
N VAL A 132 -22.31 5.95 35.97
CA VAL A 132 -22.71 6.38 34.62
C VAL A 132 -21.48 6.73 33.76
N LYS A 133 -20.53 7.48 34.31
CA LYS A 133 -19.27 7.81 33.60
C LYS A 133 -18.43 6.56 33.27
N LYS A 134 -18.41 5.57 34.16
CA LYS A 134 -17.71 4.30 33.90
C LYS A 134 -18.43 3.49 32.82
N ASP A 135 -19.75 3.46 32.82
CA ASP A 135 -20.54 2.79 31.80
C ASP A 135 -20.35 3.42 30.42
N GLU A 136 -20.27 4.75 30.33
CA GLU A 136 -19.92 5.45 29.09
C GLU A 136 -18.53 5.04 28.59
N ARG A 137 -17.51 5.04 29.45
CA ARG A 137 -16.15 4.57 29.08
C ARG A 137 -16.14 3.11 28.62
N VAL A 138 -16.95 2.26 29.25
CA VAL A 138 -17.09 0.85 28.83
C VAL A 138 -17.77 0.76 27.46
N ARG A 139 -18.80 1.58 27.18
CA ARG A 139 -19.44 1.64 25.86
C ARG A 139 -18.47 2.13 24.78
N GLU A 140 -17.65 3.13 25.06
CA GLU A 140 -16.63 3.61 24.14
C GLU A 140 -15.58 2.53 23.85
N ALA A 141 -15.04 1.89 24.89
CA ALA A 141 -14.04 0.83 24.75
C ALA A 141 -14.60 -0.39 23.99
N THR A 142 -15.87 -0.75 24.22
CA THR A 142 -16.52 -1.84 23.49
C THR A 142 -16.77 -1.51 22.02
N SER A 143 -17.10 -0.24 21.70
CA SER A 143 -17.20 0.22 20.31
C SER A 143 -15.84 0.18 19.61
N GLN A 144 -14.78 0.64 20.28
CA GLN A 144 -13.41 0.58 19.75
C GLN A 144 -12.95 -0.86 19.50
N ARG A 145 -13.19 -1.78 20.46
CA ARG A 145 -12.90 -3.21 20.28
C ARG A 145 -13.60 -3.79 19.05
N LYS A 146 -14.88 -3.46 18.84
CA LYS A 146 -15.63 -3.94 17.68
C LYS A 146 -15.04 -3.44 16.37
N ARG A 147 -14.65 -2.16 16.30
CA ARG A 147 -13.97 -1.61 15.10
C ARG A 147 -12.64 -2.32 14.81
N LEU A 148 -11.83 -2.54 15.84
CA LEU A 148 -10.57 -3.28 15.71
C LEU A 148 -10.78 -4.74 15.29
N GLU A 149 -11.85 -5.39 15.75
CA GLU A 149 -12.21 -6.74 15.31
C GLU A 149 -12.62 -6.78 13.83
N GLU A 150 -13.34 -5.78 13.35
CA GLU A 150 -13.70 -5.63 11.94
C GLU A 150 -12.46 -5.38 11.07
N GLU A 151 -11.55 -4.49 11.49
CA GLU A 151 -10.26 -4.23 10.82
C GLU A 151 -9.36 -5.47 10.80
N LEU A 152 -9.36 -6.27 11.87
CA LEU A 152 -8.61 -7.52 11.92
C LEU A 152 -9.18 -8.55 10.92
N ASP A 153 -10.50 -8.61 10.78
CA ASP A 153 -11.16 -9.54 9.84
C ASP A 153 -10.92 -9.13 8.38
N THR A 154 -10.90 -7.83 8.08
CA THR A 154 -10.51 -7.33 6.75
C THR A 154 -9.05 -7.63 6.44
N ALA A 155 -8.14 -7.35 7.38
CA ALA A 155 -6.71 -7.64 7.21
C ALA A 155 -6.44 -9.14 7.02
N LYS A 156 -7.18 -10.02 7.70
CA LYS A 156 -7.09 -11.47 7.50
C LYS A 156 -7.54 -11.91 6.11
N LYS A 157 -8.61 -11.32 5.57
CA LYS A 157 -9.07 -11.60 4.20
C LYS A 157 -8.07 -11.12 3.17
N GLU A 158 -7.50 -9.93 3.35
CA GLU A 158 -6.43 -9.40 2.51
C GLU A 158 -5.20 -10.32 2.54
N LEU A 159 -4.77 -10.75 3.73
CA LEU A 159 -3.67 -11.69 3.88
C LEU A 159 -3.93 -13.02 3.15
N ALA A 160 -5.13 -13.59 3.29
CA ALA A 160 -5.52 -14.83 2.60
C ALA A 160 -5.50 -14.65 1.07
N SER A 161 -6.00 -13.51 0.56
CA SER A 161 -5.96 -13.21 -0.87
C SER A 161 -4.52 -13.05 -1.39
N ALA A 162 -3.65 -12.39 -0.62
CA ALA A 162 -2.24 -12.22 -0.96
C ALA A 162 -1.46 -13.56 -0.93
N GLN A 163 -1.80 -14.45 0.01
CA GLN A 163 -1.25 -15.80 0.05
C GLN A 163 -1.68 -16.61 -1.17
N GLN A 164 -2.93 -16.51 -1.60
CA GLN A 164 -3.41 -17.17 -2.82
C GLN A 164 -2.69 -16.66 -4.08
N THR A 165 -2.49 -15.35 -4.21
CA THR A 165 -1.76 -14.78 -5.35
C THR A 165 -0.29 -15.20 -5.34
N ASN A 166 0.35 -15.25 -4.17
CA ASN A 166 1.72 -15.73 -4.06
C ASN A 166 1.84 -17.20 -4.43
N GLN A 167 0.88 -18.04 -4.05
CA GLN A 167 0.86 -19.44 -4.46
C GLN A 167 0.73 -19.57 -5.99
N ALA A 168 -0.16 -18.79 -6.61
CA ALA A 168 -0.30 -18.77 -8.07
C ALA A 168 1.01 -18.37 -8.77
N LEU A 169 1.74 -17.37 -8.26
CA LEU A 169 3.03 -16.96 -8.80
C LEU A 169 4.09 -18.07 -8.67
N VAL A 170 4.09 -18.83 -7.56
CA VAL A 170 4.98 -19.99 -7.39
C VAL A 170 4.68 -21.06 -8.42
N ASP A 171 3.40 -21.36 -8.65
CA ASP A 171 2.97 -22.36 -9.62
C ASP A 171 3.32 -21.92 -11.07
N GLU A 172 3.12 -20.65 -11.41
CA GLU A 172 3.53 -20.06 -12.70
C GLU A 172 5.06 -20.13 -12.89
N HIS A 173 5.84 -19.83 -11.85
CA HIS A 173 7.29 -19.93 -11.91
C HIS A 173 7.75 -21.37 -12.17
N GLN A 174 7.14 -22.35 -11.51
CA GLN A 174 7.43 -23.77 -11.75
C GLN A 174 7.07 -24.17 -13.18
N ALA A 175 5.93 -23.73 -13.70
CA ALA A 175 5.52 -24.00 -15.09
C ALA A 175 6.51 -23.38 -16.09
N LEU A 176 6.96 -22.14 -15.87
CA LEU A 176 7.97 -21.48 -16.69
C LEU A 176 9.32 -22.20 -16.63
N GLN A 177 9.73 -22.70 -15.47
CA GLN A 177 10.97 -23.45 -15.32
C GLN A 177 10.93 -24.76 -16.13
N LEU A 178 9.80 -25.48 -16.09
CA LEU A 178 9.60 -26.69 -16.89
C LEU A 178 9.61 -26.39 -18.39
N ALA A 179 8.97 -25.30 -18.80
CA ALA A 179 8.99 -24.85 -20.20
C ALA A 179 10.41 -24.47 -20.65
N TYR A 180 11.15 -23.74 -19.81
CA TYR A 180 12.54 -23.37 -20.07
C TYR A 180 13.42 -24.61 -20.27
N ASN A 181 13.33 -25.58 -19.37
CA ASN A 181 14.08 -26.84 -19.48
C ASN A 181 13.72 -27.59 -20.77
N SER A 182 12.44 -27.61 -21.16
CA SER A 182 12.01 -28.21 -22.43
C SER A 182 12.61 -27.50 -23.64
N HIS A 183 12.66 -26.17 -23.62
CA HIS A 183 13.27 -25.37 -24.68
C HIS A 183 14.79 -25.53 -24.73
N GLU A 184 15.46 -25.66 -23.59
CA GLU A 184 16.90 -25.91 -23.51
C GLU A 184 17.27 -27.26 -24.15
N VAL A 185 16.47 -28.31 -23.91
CA VAL A 185 16.65 -29.61 -24.57
C VAL A 185 16.50 -29.49 -26.08
N LYS A 186 15.45 -28.82 -26.56
CA LYS A 186 15.24 -28.58 -28.00
C LYS A 186 16.37 -27.77 -28.63
N LEU A 187 16.92 -26.79 -27.93
CA LEU A 187 18.05 -26.01 -28.40
C LEU A 187 19.29 -26.92 -28.61
N LYS A 188 19.60 -27.78 -27.63
CA LYS A 188 20.70 -28.74 -27.73
C LYS A 188 20.51 -29.73 -28.88
N GLU A 189 19.28 -30.17 -29.13
CA GLU A 189 18.95 -31.04 -30.28
C GLU A 189 19.22 -30.34 -31.62
N VAL A 190 18.78 -29.09 -31.77
CA VAL A 190 19.00 -28.28 -32.99
C VAL A 190 20.48 -27.94 -33.17
N GLU A 191 21.22 -27.67 -32.10
CA GLU A 191 22.67 -27.46 -32.14
C GLU A 191 23.39 -28.73 -32.63
N ALA A 192 23.01 -29.90 -32.10
CA ALA A 192 23.56 -31.18 -32.54
C ALA A 192 23.27 -31.49 -34.01
N GLU A 193 22.07 -31.16 -34.49
CA GLU A 193 21.70 -31.31 -35.91
C GLU A 193 22.52 -30.37 -36.80
N ASN A 194 22.67 -29.10 -36.42
CA ASN A 194 23.51 -28.15 -37.13
C ASN A 194 24.96 -28.60 -37.22
N ASP A 195 25.53 -29.13 -36.13
CA ASP A 195 26.89 -29.66 -36.13
C ASP A 195 27.03 -30.88 -37.05
N ARG A 196 26.02 -31.74 -37.09
CA ARG A 196 25.98 -32.87 -38.03
C ARG A 196 25.97 -32.39 -39.48
N LEU A 197 25.12 -31.42 -39.82
CA LEU A 197 25.04 -30.84 -41.15
C LEU A 197 26.34 -30.13 -41.54
N ARG A 198 26.96 -29.40 -40.61
CA ARG A 198 28.29 -28.78 -40.81
C ARG A 198 29.35 -29.81 -41.12
N LYS A 199 29.43 -30.90 -40.34
CA LYS A 199 30.38 -32.01 -40.59
C LYS A 199 30.16 -32.64 -41.97
N GLN A 200 28.91 -32.87 -42.35
CA GLN A 200 28.58 -33.39 -43.68
C GLN A 200 29.01 -32.43 -44.79
N LEU A 201 28.71 -31.13 -44.65
CA LEU A 201 29.13 -30.11 -45.62
C LEU A 201 30.65 -30.03 -45.73
N MET A 202 31.38 -30.10 -44.61
CA MET A 202 32.84 -30.11 -44.62
C MET A 202 33.38 -31.35 -45.35
N SER A 203 32.80 -32.54 -45.13
CA SER A 203 33.18 -33.74 -45.87
C SER A 203 32.95 -33.61 -47.37
N TYR A 204 31.82 -33.02 -47.78
CA TYR A 204 31.55 -32.74 -49.20
C TYR A 204 32.55 -31.75 -49.79
N LYS A 205 32.86 -30.66 -49.09
CA LYS A 205 33.84 -29.66 -49.54
C LYS A 205 35.25 -30.23 -49.65
N VAL A 206 35.66 -31.10 -48.73
CA VAL A 206 36.96 -31.79 -48.81
C VAL A 206 37.00 -32.68 -50.05
N LYS A 207 35.98 -33.50 -50.28
CA LYS A 207 35.90 -34.35 -51.49
C LYS A 207 35.93 -33.53 -52.79
N ASP A 208 35.26 -32.39 -52.82
CA ASP A 208 35.26 -31.51 -53.99
C ASP A 208 36.62 -30.83 -54.19
N ALA A 209 37.27 -30.40 -53.11
CA ALA A 209 38.64 -29.88 -53.15
C ALA A 209 39.66 -30.93 -53.63
N ASP A 210 39.56 -32.18 -53.16
CA ASP A 210 40.40 -33.28 -53.62
C ASP A 210 40.20 -33.52 -55.12
N ARG A 211 38.95 -33.52 -55.59
CA ARG A 211 38.63 -33.67 -57.02
C ARG A 211 39.22 -32.54 -57.87
N LEU A 212 39.19 -31.30 -57.39
CA LEU A 212 39.79 -30.15 -58.07
C LEU A 212 41.32 -30.22 -58.04
N ASN A 213 41.92 -30.70 -56.95
CA ASN A 213 43.36 -30.92 -56.85
C ASN A 213 43.83 -31.99 -57.83
N ASP A 214 43.13 -33.13 -57.94
CA ASP A 214 43.43 -34.18 -58.92
C ASP A 214 43.38 -33.65 -60.37
N GLN A 215 42.42 -32.78 -60.68
CA GLN A 215 42.33 -32.13 -61.99
C GLN A 215 43.50 -31.17 -62.21
N ASN A 216 43.84 -30.35 -61.22
CA ASN A 216 44.97 -29.42 -61.29
C ASN A 216 46.31 -30.14 -61.43
N GLU A 217 46.51 -31.28 -60.75
CA GLU A 217 47.71 -32.11 -60.91
C GLU A 217 47.82 -32.70 -62.31
N LYS A 218 46.70 -33.18 -62.90
CA LYS A 218 46.67 -33.61 -64.30
C LYS A 218 47.03 -32.49 -65.25
N PHE A 219 46.42 -31.31 -65.08
CA PHE A 219 46.77 -30.12 -65.89
C PHE A 219 48.23 -29.72 -65.74
N ARG A 220 48.80 -29.77 -64.53
CA ARG A 220 50.23 -29.50 -64.31
C ARG A 220 51.11 -30.54 -64.99
N SER A 221 50.79 -31.83 -64.86
CA SER A 221 51.53 -32.91 -65.51
C SER A 221 51.48 -32.83 -67.04
N ASP A 222 50.31 -32.50 -67.61
CA ASP A 222 50.15 -32.27 -69.05
C ASP A 222 50.96 -31.04 -69.50
N ARG A 223 50.93 -29.94 -68.74
CA ARG A 223 51.72 -28.73 -69.01
C ARG A 223 53.22 -29.00 -68.94
N GLU A 224 53.67 -29.76 -67.95
CA GLU A 224 55.07 -30.16 -67.80
C GLU A 224 55.54 -31.05 -68.95
N ARG A 225 54.66 -31.95 -69.44
CA ARG A 225 54.94 -32.77 -70.63
C ARG A 225 55.06 -31.90 -71.88
N GLN A 226 54.11 -30.99 -72.10
CA GLN A 226 54.15 -30.04 -73.22
C GLN A 226 55.41 -29.18 -73.17
N LEU A 227 55.78 -28.66 -71.99
CA LEU A 227 57.02 -27.88 -71.83
C LEU A 227 58.27 -28.72 -72.10
N LYS A 228 58.30 -29.99 -71.68
CA LYS A 228 59.40 -30.91 -72.03
C LYS A 228 59.48 -31.14 -73.53
N GLU A 229 58.35 -31.38 -74.19
CA GLU A 229 58.27 -31.53 -75.65
C GLU A 229 58.69 -30.25 -76.38
N GLU A 230 58.26 -29.07 -75.90
CA GLU A 230 58.67 -27.76 -76.43
C GLU A 230 60.16 -27.49 -76.21
N ILE A 231 60.74 -27.87 -75.07
CA ILE A 231 62.19 -27.77 -74.83
C ILE A 231 62.96 -28.75 -75.73
N GLU A 232 62.46 -29.97 -75.94
CA GLU A 232 63.04 -30.93 -76.90
C GLU A 232 62.93 -30.48 -78.36
N GLN A 233 61.88 -29.71 -78.71
CA GLN A 233 61.77 -29.05 -80.01
C GLN A 233 62.70 -27.83 -80.10
N ALA A 234 62.85 -27.06 -79.02
CA ALA A 234 63.78 -25.93 -78.95
C ALA A 234 65.26 -26.35 -78.88
N THR A 235 65.59 -27.59 -78.51
CA THR A 235 66.93 -28.16 -78.69
C THR A 235 67.15 -28.72 -80.11
N ARG A 236 66.08 -28.82 -80.92
CA ARG A 236 66.12 -29.16 -82.36
C ARG A 236 66.18 -27.94 -83.29
N GLU A 237 65.73 -26.77 -82.85
CA GLU A 237 65.79 -25.53 -83.63
C GLU A 237 66.44 -24.40 -82.81
N PRO A 238 67.51 -23.73 -83.28
CA PRO A 238 67.95 -22.53 -82.59
C PRO A 238 67.10 -21.33 -83.01
N SER A 239 66.67 -20.60 -81.98
CA SER A 239 66.54 -19.13 -81.92
C SER A 239 65.18 -18.47 -82.28
N VAL A 240 64.58 -17.84 -81.26
CA VAL A 240 64.50 -16.37 -81.01
C VAL A 240 63.17 -16.06 -80.32
N ALA A 241 63.26 -15.61 -79.07
CA ALA A 241 62.16 -15.02 -78.33
C ALA A 241 61.82 -13.61 -78.85
N THR A 242 60.53 -13.27 -78.90
CA THR A 242 60.11 -11.87 -78.79
C THR A 242 58.87 -11.76 -77.91
N ALA A 243 59.05 -11.15 -76.74
CA ALA A 243 57.98 -10.76 -75.83
C ALA A 243 57.51 -9.34 -76.17
N THR A 244 56.21 -9.12 -76.30
CA THR A 244 55.60 -7.79 -76.28
C THR A 244 54.54 -7.70 -75.19
N SER A 245 54.82 -6.87 -74.18
CA SER A 245 53.90 -6.44 -73.14
C SER A 245 53.06 -5.24 -73.62
N LYS A 246 51.74 -5.27 -73.41
CA LYS A 246 50.85 -4.11 -73.53
C LYS A 246 49.90 -4.01 -72.32
N HIS A 247 50.11 -2.94 -71.56
CA HIS A 247 49.15 -1.99 -70.95
C HIS A 247 47.76 -2.48 -70.48
N SER A 248 47.35 -2.07 -69.28
CA SER A 248 46.33 -1.00 -69.15
C SER A 248 46.12 -0.52 -67.71
N SER A 249 45.82 0.77 -67.65
CA SER A 249 45.73 1.68 -66.52
C SER A 249 44.36 1.76 -65.85
N ASP A 250 44.42 1.98 -64.55
CA ASP A 250 43.48 2.62 -63.62
C ASP A 250 42.23 3.33 -64.18
N LYS A 251 41.07 3.00 -63.59
CA LYS A 251 39.84 3.80 -63.62
C LYS A 251 39.47 4.26 -62.20
N LYS A 252 39.38 5.59 -61.99
CA LYS A 252 38.72 6.21 -60.81
C LYS A 252 37.21 6.39 -61.06
N PRO A 253 36.34 6.30 -60.03
CA PRO A 253 34.91 6.57 -60.15
C PRO A 253 34.55 8.03 -59.83
N ARG A 254 33.50 8.54 -60.49
CA ARG A 254 32.87 9.86 -60.26
C ARG A 254 31.85 9.78 -59.11
N LYS A 255 31.89 10.74 -58.17
CA LYS A 255 30.83 10.97 -57.18
C LYS A 255 29.75 11.88 -57.78
N GLY A 256 28.49 11.42 -57.78
CA GLY A 256 27.33 12.25 -58.07
C GLY A 256 26.90 13.03 -56.81
N SER A 257 26.67 14.33 -56.96
CA SER A 257 26.06 15.19 -55.95
C SER A 257 24.55 15.26 -56.20
N LEU A 258 23.74 14.93 -55.19
CA LEU A 258 22.29 15.13 -55.24
C LEU A 258 21.96 16.57 -54.83
N SER A 259 21.11 17.23 -55.61
CA SER A 259 20.61 18.58 -55.38
C SER A 259 19.62 18.62 -54.22
N VAL A 260 19.88 19.49 -53.24
CA VAL A 260 18.98 19.78 -52.12
C VAL A 260 17.95 20.82 -52.59
N THR A 261 16.67 20.53 -52.36
CA THR A 261 15.53 21.40 -52.66
C THR A 261 15.55 22.71 -51.85
N GLU A 262 15.18 23.81 -52.51
CA GLU A 262 15.08 25.17 -51.97
C GLU A 262 14.21 25.21 -50.70
N GLY A 263 14.77 25.69 -49.58
CA GLY A 263 14.01 25.99 -48.35
C GLY A 263 14.69 25.59 -47.03
N SER A 264 15.73 24.75 -47.03
CA SER A 264 16.46 24.43 -45.79
C SER A 264 17.48 25.51 -45.45
N ILE A 265 17.13 26.40 -44.52
CA ILE A 265 18.09 27.29 -43.86
C ILE A 265 18.82 26.47 -42.81
N CYS A 266 20.12 26.24 -43.00
CA CYS A 266 20.97 25.60 -42.00
C CYS A 266 21.31 26.65 -40.92
N PRO A 267 20.95 26.45 -39.65
CA PRO A 267 21.33 27.38 -38.59
C PRO A 267 22.86 27.39 -38.41
N THR A 268 23.47 28.57 -38.42
CA THR A 268 24.93 28.76 -38.31
C THR A 268 25.40 29.21 -36.93
N THR A 269 24.49 29.72 -36.09
CA THR A 269 24.79 30.20 -34.74
C THR A 269 23.81 29.61 -33.72
N PRO A 270 24.29 29.19 -32.52
CA PRO A 270 23.40 28.78 -31.45
C PRO A 270 22.59 29.99 -30.95
N LEU A 271 21.26 29.86 -30.94
CA LEU A 271 20.37 30.96 -30.53
C LEU A 271 20.30 31.08 -28.99
N GLU A 272 20.20 29.96 -28.30
CA GLU A 272 20.06 29.88 -26.84
C GLU A 272 20.87 28.70 -26.28
N SER A 273 21.50 28.90 -25.12
CA SER A 273 22.18 27.85 -24.36
C SER A 273 21.55 27.77 -22.98
N MET A 274 21.09 26.59 -22.59
CA MET A 274 20.36 26.36 -21.34
C MET A 274 20.80 25.04 -20.69
N GLU A 275 20.93 25.06 -19.38
CA GLU A 275 21.14 23.87 -18.56
C GLU A 275 19.79 23.21 -18.24
N VAL A 276 19.53 22.10 -18.92
CA VAL A 276 18.22 21.44 -18.90
C VAL A 276 18.12 20.39 -17.80
N HIS A 277 19.18 19.63 -17.55
CA HIS A 277 19.25 18.53 -16.58
C HIS A 277 20.56 18.59 -15.78
N ASP A 278 20.54 18.01 -14.58
CA ASP A 278 21.71 17.99 -13.68
C ASP A 278 22.81 17.02 -14.15
N ASN A 279 22.45 16.08 -15.04
CA ASN A 279 23.32 15.07 -15.62
C ASN A 279 23.20 15.08 -17.16
N GLU A 280 23.90 14.15 -17.81
CA GLU A 280 23.87 13.96 -19.26
C GLU A 280 22.43 13.89 -19.82
N VAL A 281 22.19 14.68 -20.87
CA VAL A 281 20.94 14.70 -21.63
C VAL A 281 21.08 13.67 -22.76
N SER A 282 20.32 12.58 -22.67
CA SER A 282 20.42 11.49 -23.65
C SER A 282 19.37 11.58 -24.75
N ALA A 283 18.28 12.34 -24.54
CA ALA A 283 17.18 12.41 -25.50
C ALA A 283 16.57 13.82 -25.56
N LEU A 284 16.21 14.24 -26.77
CA LEU A 284 15.48 15.47 -27.05
C LEU A 284 14.50 15.25 -28.21
N CYS A 285 13.29 15.78 -28.10
CA CYS A 285 12.29 15.71 -29.15
C CYS A 285 11.42 16.98 -29.13
N PHE A 286 11.14 17.54 -30.30
CA PHE A 286 10.11 18.56 -30.48
C PHE A 286 8.78 17.91 -30.85
N ASP A 287 7.67 18.56 -30.50
CA ASP A 287 6.35 18.15 -30.97
C ASP A 287 6.17 18.46 -32.46
N GLY A 288 5.11 17.91 -33.07
CA GLY A 288 4.86 18.10 -34.50
C GLY A 288 4.53 19.55 -34.88
N GLN A 289 4.17 20.40 -33.91
CA GLN A 289 3.79 21.80 -34.12
C GLN A 289 4.90 22.79 -33.77
N GLY A 290 6.03 22.33 -33.22
CA GLY A 290 7.13 23.18 -32.73
C GLY A 290 6.86 23.93 -31.42
N ASN A 291 5.72 23.70 -30.76
CA ASN A 291 5.33 24.44 -29.55
C ASN A 291 5.91 23.84 -28.28
N TYR A 292 6.16 22.52 -28.28
CA TYR A 292 6.68 21.81 -27.13
C TYR A 292 8.00 21.14 -27.45
N MET A 293 8.89 21.11 -26.45
CA MET A 293 10.12 20.34 -26.47
C MET A 293 10.15 19.44 -25.24
N ALA A 294 10.52 18.19 -25.40
CA ALA A 294 10.73 17.26 -24.29
C ALA A 294 12.17 16.79 -24.28
N THR A 295 12.75 16.74 -23.08
CA THR A 295 14.14 16.32 -22.84
C THR A 295 14.17 15.21 -21.80
N GLY A 296 15.02 14.22 -22.02
CA GLY A 296 15.23 13.09 -21.12
C GLY A 296 16.68 13.03 -20.69
N GLY A 297 16.90 12.97 -19.38
CA GLY A 297 18.23 12.95 -18.78
C GLY A 297 18.56 11.68 -18.01
N ALA A 298 19.83 11.56 -17.63
CA ALA A 298 20.30 10.57 -16.66
C ALA A 298 19.84 10.87 -15.21
N ASP A 299 19.28 12.05 -14.96
CA ASP A 299 18.56 12.41 -13.72
C ASP A 299 17.22 11.68 -13.56
N LYS A 300 16.85 10.80 -14.51
CA LYS A 300 15.66 9.93 -14.49
C LYS A 300 14.34 10.70 -14.67
N VAL A 301 14.42 11.96 -15.13
CA VAL A 301 13.25 12.82 -15.32
C VAL A 301 13.11 13.13 -16.81
N VAL A 302 11.86 13.24 -17.27
CA VAL A 302 11.56 13.86 -18.55
C VAL A 302 11.05 15.27 -18.29
N LYS A 303 11.73 16.29 -18.79
CA LYS A 303 11.32 17.69 -18.64
C LYS A 303 10.64 18.15 -19.93
N VAL A 304 9.51 18.81 -19.81
CA VAL A 304 8.76 19.37 -20.95
C VAL A 304 8.82 20.88 -20.88
N TRP A 305 9.08 21.48 -22.02
CA TRP A 305 9.29 22.90 -22.21
C TRP A 305 8.32 23.43 -23.26
N CYS A 306 7.92 24.68 -23.11
CA CYS A 306 7.04 25.38 -24.04
C CYS A 306 7.81 26.49 -24.72
N TRP A 307 7.73 26.57 -26.05
CA TRP A 307 8.19 27.73 -26.80
C TRP A 307 7.16 28.85 -26.66
N ARG A 308 7.60 30.06 -26.29
CA ARG A 308 6.74 31.24 -26.26
C ARG A 308 7.25 32.26 -27.28
N GLU A 309 6.53 32.39 -28.40
CA GLU A 309 6.89 33.26 -29.53
C GLU A 309 7.21 34.71 -29.11
N GLY A 310 6.49 35.26 -28.14
CA GLY A 310 6.69 36.66 -27.70
C GLY A 310 7.97 36.92 -26.89
N LEU A 311 8.64 35.89 -26.38
CA LEU A 311 9.89 36.02 -25.60
C LEU A 311 11.08 35.35 -26.28
N GLU A 312 10.87 34.66 -27.41
CA GLU A 312 11.88 33.84 -28.12
C GLU A 312 12.68 32.93 -27.18
N LYS A 313 12.01 32.39 -26.15
CA LYS A 313 12.62 31.57 -25.09
C LYS A 313 11.82 30.33 -24.79
N LEU A 314 12.54 29.30 -24.35
CA LEU A 314 11.98 28.08 -23.78
C LEU A 314 11.59 28.29 -22.31
N GLU A 315 10.33 28.10 -21.96
CA GLU A 315 9.87 28.08 -20.57
C GLU A 315 9.62 26.65 -20.08
N ALA A 316 10.08 26.32 -18.87
CA ALA A 316 9.83 25.02 -18.26
C ALA A 316 8.32 24.87 -17.96
N LYS A 317 7.68 23.83 -18.52
CA LYS A 317 6.26 23.56 -18.33
C LYS A 317 6.03 22.57 -17.20
N CYS A 318 6.66 21.40 -17.25
CA CYS A 318 6.49 20.36 -16.24
C CYS A 318 7.61 19.32 -16.22
N ASN A 319 7.72 18.63 -15.08
CA ASN A 319 8.67 17.54 -14.85
C ASN A 319 7.91 16.22 -14.69
N LEU A 320 8.17 15.27 -15.58
CA LEU A 320 7.53 13.96 -15.60
C LEU A 320 8.45 12.95 -14.90
N THR A 321 8.00 12.49 -13.73
CA THR A 321 8.76 11.59 -12.84
C THR A 321 8.17 10.17 -12.86
N GLY A 322 8.87 9.23 -12.22
CA GLY A 322 8.44 7.83 -12.08
C GLY A 322 9.33 6.80 -12.80
N SER A 323 10.35 7.25 -13.53
CA SER A 323 11.37 6.37 -14.13
C SER A 323 12.43 5.96 -13.10
N GLY A 324 12.84 4.69 -13.14
CA GLY A 324 13.83 4.13 -12.20
C GLY A 324 15.29 4.38 -12.57
N ALA A 325 15.56 4.73 -13.84
CA ALA A 325 16.90 4.93 -14.39
C ALA A 325 16.90 6.01 -15.49
N SER A 326 18.05 6.19 -16.15
CA SER A 326 18.24 7.18 -17.22
C SER A 326 17.26 6.99 -18.38
N ILE A 327 16.76 8.11 -18.90
CA ILE A 327 15.87 8.15 -20.05
C ILE A 327 16.69 8.10 -21.34
N MET A 328 16.44 7.13 -22.23
CA MET A 328 17.23 6.91 -23.45
C MET A 328 16.59 7.46 -24.71
N SER A 329 15.26 7.58 -24.74
CA SER A 329 14.54 8.23 -25.84
C SER A 329 13.27 8.87 -25.33
N VAL A 330 12.82 9.91 -26.04
CA VAL A 330 11.58 10.62 -25.77
C VAL A 330 10.86 10.86 -27.09
N GLN A 331 9.53 10.73 -27.12
CA GLN A 331 8.71 11.06 -28.27
C GLN A 331 7.35 11.61 -27.83
N PHE A 332 6.86 12.63 -28.54
CA PHE A 332 5.47 13.05 -28.43
C PHE A 332 4.55 12.14 -29.25
N ASP A 333 3.32 11.99 -28.76
CA ASP A 333 2.19 11.53 -29.59
C ASP A 333 1.91 12.56 -30.70
N HIS A 334 1.27 12.12 -31.79
CA HIS A 334 0.84 12.95 -32.92
C HIS A 334 -0.01 14.15 -32.47
N GLN A 335 -0.87 13.97 -31.46
CA GLN A 335 -1.69 15.06 -30.92
C GLN A 335 -0.95 15.95 -29.91
N SER A 336 0.32 15.67 -29.61
CA SER A 336 1.13 16.42 -28.62
C SER A 336 0.49 16.47 -27.22
N LYS A 337 -0.28 15.43 -26.88
CA LYS A 337 -0.97 15.29 -25.57
C LYS A 337 -0.23 14.36 -24.62
N MET A 338 0.46 13.37 -25.17
CA MET A 338 1.20 12.37 -24.42
C MET A 338 2.68 12.39 -24.79
N VAL A 339 3.50 12.03 -23.82
CA VAL A 339 4.94 11.82 -23.99
C VAL A 339 5.24 10.37 -23.67
N LEU A 340 5.95 9.70 -24.57
CA LEU A 340 6.51 8.37 -24.40
C LEU A 340 8.01 8.51 -24.14
N ALA A 341 8.52 7.74 -23.17
CA ALA A 341 9.96 7.63 -22.98
C ALA A 341 10.41 6.19 -22.74
N ALA A 342 11.56 5.85 -23.31
CA ALA A 342 12.27 4.61 -23.03
C ALA A 342 13.29 4.81 -21.91
N CYS A 343 13.43 3.81 -21.04
CA CYS A 343 14.27 3.91 -19.86
C CYS A 343 15.22 2.71 -19.74
N ASN A 344 16.37 2.96 -19.12
CA ASN A 344 17.35 1.94 -18.78
C ASN A 344 16.84 0.93 -17.72
N ASP A 345 15.75 1.22 -17.03
CA ASP A 345 15.12 0.32 -16.04
C ASP A 345 14.27 -0.80 -16.65
N HIS A 346 14.44 -1.04 -17.96
CA HIS A 346 13.78 -2.11 -18.71
C HIS A 346 12.28 -1.86 -18.96
N ALA A 347 11.80 -0.65 -18.67
CA ALA A 347 10.45 -0.23 -18.96
C ALA A 347 10.42 0.98 -19.91
N SER A 348 9.28 1.16 -20.59
CA SER A 348 8.92 2.42 -21.23
C SER A 348 7.69 3.00 -20.53
N ARG A 349 7.55 4.32 -20.53
CA ARG A 349 6.49 4.99 -19.79
C ARG A 349 5.80 6.03 -20.65
N ILE A 350 4.51 6.20 -20.42
CA ILE A 350 3.67 7.18 -21.12
C ILE A 350 3.07 8.11 -20.08
N TRP A 351 3.30 9.40 -20.24
CA TRP A 351 2.70 10.44 -19.42
C TRP A 351 1.76 11.29 -20.25
N SER A 352 0.73 11.84 -19.61
CA SER A 352 -0.08 12.89 -20.19
C SER A 352 0.47 14.24 -19.75
N ILE A 353 0.64 15.16 -20.70
CA ILE A 353 1.23 16.48 -20.47
C ILE A 353 0.26 17.39 -19.70
N HIS A 354 -1.04 17.25 -19.96
CA HIS A 354 -2.07 18.12 -19.39
C HIS A 354 -2.22 17.92 -17.88
N ASP A 355 -2.29 16.66 -17.43
CA ASP A 355 -2.44 16.31 -16.02
C ASP A 355 -1.12 15.94 -15.34
N GLN A 356 -0.02 15.89 -16.08
CA GLN A 356 1.33 15.55 -15.61
C GLN A 356 1.39 14.18 -14.92
N ARG A 357 0.48 13.26 -15.27
CA ARG A 357 0.38 11.94 -14.64
C ARG A 357 0.95 10.86 -15.54
N LEU A 358 1.64 9.91 -14.90
CA LEU A 358 2.01 8.64 -15.50
C LEU A 358 0.74 7.84 -15.83
N LYS A 359 0.52 7.54 -17.11
CA LYS A 359 -0.65 6.81 -17.62
C LYS A 359 -0.36 5.32 -17.77
N HIS A 360 0.81 4.99 -18.32
CA HIS A 360 1.19 3.61 -18.59
C HIS A 360 2.65 3.36 -18.28
N THR A 361 2.92 2.18 -17.71
CA THR A 361 4.25 1.61 -17.57
C THR A 361 4.28 0.31 -18.37
N LEU A 362 5.10 0.27 -19.41
CA LEU A 362 5.27 -0.85 -20.32
C LEU A 362 6.43 -1.72 -19.82
N THR A 363 6.11 -2.69 -18.98
CA THR A 363 7.07 -3.63 -18.38
C THR A 363 7.06 -4.96 -19.11
N GLY A 364 8.23 -5.51 -19.42
CA GLY A 364 8.36 -6.84 -20.01
C GLY A 364 9.61 -7.07 -20.85
N HIS A 365 10.43 -6.05 -21.08
CA HIS A 365 11.80 -6.24 -21.54
C HIS A 365 12.68 -6.76 -20.40
N SER A 366 13.70 -7.54 -20.74
CA SER A 366 14.66 -8.10 -19.76
C SER A 366 15.99 -7.35 -19.72
N ASN A 367 16.11 -6.26 -20.49
CA ASN A 367 17.29 -5.38 -20.51
C ASN A 367 16.89 -3.95 -20.92
N LYS A 368 17.85 -3.02 -20.90
CA LYS A 368 17.70 -1.58 -21.18
C LYS A 368 16.86 -1.32 -22.42
N VAL A 369 15.83 -0.49 -22.29
CA VAL A 369 15.03 -0.06 -23.45
C VAL A 369 15.69 1.20 -24.01
N MET A 370 16.18 1.11 -25.22
CA MET A 370 16.94 2.19 -25.84
C MET A 370 16.03 3.16 -26.59
N SER A 371 14.99 2.63 -27.25
CA SER A 371 14.09 3.45 -28.05
C SER A 371 12.65 2.99 -27.94
N ALA A 372 11.74 3.95 -27.92
CA ALA A 372 10.30 3.73 -27.90
C ALA A 372 9.62 4.71 -28.84
N LYS A 373 8.72 4.22 -29.70
CA LYS A 373 7.97 5.05 -30.66
C LYS A 373 6.49 4.73 -30.73
N PHE A 374 5.66 5.76 -30.93
CA PHE A 374 4.24 5.61 -31.27
C PHE A 374 4.06 5.09 -32.70
N LEU A 375 3.01 4.28 -32.91
CA LEU A 375 2.46 3.93 -34.22
C LEU A 375 1.25 4.82 -34.51
N ASP A 376 1.24 5.50 -35.66
CA ASP A 376 0.38 6.68 -35.92
C ASP A 376 -1.15 6.46 -35.99
N GLU A 377 -1.67 5.23 -35.98
CA GLU A 377 -3.10 5.00 -36.27
C GLU A 377 -3.85 4.22 -35.18
N SER A 378 -3.11 3.56 -34.30
CA SER A 378 -3.68 2.73 -33.24
C SER A 378 -2.80 2.95 -32.04
N GLN A 379 -3.39 3.30 -30.89
CA GLN A 379 -2.76 3.51 -29.57
C GLN A 379 -1.79 2.37 -29.19
N LYS A 380 -0.67 2.30 -29.90
CA LYS A 380 0.30 1.22 -29.91
C LYS A 380 1.67 1.83 -29.92
N VAL A 381 2.57 1.15 -29.24
CA VAL A 381 3.96 1.58 -29.07
C VAL A 381 4.86 0.45 -29.51
N VAL A 382 5.94 0.78 -30.21
CA VAL A 382 7.04 -0.14 -30.44
C VAL A 382 8.19 0.26 -29.54
N THR A 383 8.72 -0.70 -28.80
CA THR A 383 9.93 -0.53 -28.00
C THR A 383 11.02 -1.45 -28.49
N GLY A 384 12.24 -0.95 -28.52
CA GLY A 384 13.45 -1.69 -28.84
C GLY A 384 14.41 -1.73 -27.66
N SER A 385 14.92 -2.91 -27.35
CA SER A 385 15.76 -3.14 -26.17
C SER A 385 17.07 -3.85 -26.49
N HIS A 386 18.02 -3.70 -25.57
CA HIS A 386 19.26 -4.48 -25.50
C HIS A 386 19.03 -5.97 -25.23
N ASP A 387 17.81 -6.39 -24.90
CA ASP A 387 17.43 -7.81 -24.82
C ASP A 387 17.30 -8.49 -26.20
N ARG A 388 17.58 -7.73 -27.27
CA ARG A 388 17.49 -8.16 -28.68
C ARG A 388 16.07 -8.43 -29.15
N THR A 389 15.08 -7.83 -28.48
CA THR A 389 13.68 -7.91 -28.87
C THR A 389 13.09 -6.55 -29.19
N LEU A 390 12.11 -6.56 -30.10
CA LEU A 390 11.16 -5.49 -30.30
C LEU A 390 9.83 -5.90 -29.68
N LYS A 391 9.21 -5.03 -28.89
CA LYS A 391 7.86 -5.29 -28.35
C LYS A 391 6.88 -4.27 -28.90
N ILE A 392 5.73 -4.78 -29.34
CA ILE A 392 4.59 -3.97 -29.76
C ILE A 392 3.58 -4.03 -28.63
N TRP A 393 3.27 -2.87 -28.07
CA TRP A 393 2.35 -2.69 -26.95
C TRP A 393 1.03 -2.17 -27.47
N ASP A 394 -0.07 -2.64 -26.91
CA ASP A 394 -1.38 -2.07 -27.08
C ASP A 394 -1.72 -1.28 -25.80
N ILE A 395 -1.76 0.05 -25.91
CA ILE A 395 -1.96 0.95 -24.77
C ILE A 395 -3.38 0.80 -24.23
N HIS A 396 -4.37 0.58 -25.10
CA HIS A 396 -5.77 0.48 -24.71
C HIS A 396 -6.01 -0.77 -23.86
N HIS A 397 -5.51 -1.91 -24.33
CA HIS A 397 -5.63 -3.20 -23.62
C HIS A 397 -4.58 -3.39 -22.53
N LYS A 398 -3.60 -2.48 -22.42
CA LYS A 398 -2.48 -2.52 -21.47
C LYS A 398 -1.68 -3.83 -21.55
N THR A 399 -1.53 -4.37 -22.76
CA THR A 399 -0.87 -5.67 -22.99
C THR A 399 0.26 -5.55 -24.02
N CYS A 400 1.22 -6.47 -23.94
CA CYS A 400 2.22 -6.66 -24.99
C CYS A 400 1.59 -7.48 -26.12
N ALA A 401 1.17 -6.83 -27.20
CA ALA A 401 0.53 -7.47 -28.34
C ALA A 401 1.47 -8.42 -29.09
N LYS A 402 2.76 -8.06 -29.22
CA LYS A 402 3.74 -8.92 -29.91
C LYS A 402 5.15 -8.71 -29.38
N THR A 403 5.89 -9.80 -29.23
CA THR A 403 7.35 -9.76 -29.03
C THR A 403 8.02 -10.36 -30.27
N LEU A 404 8.98 -9.64 -30.83
CA LEU A 404 9.72 -10.01 -32.03
C LEU A 404 11.20 -10.11 -31.68
N PHE A 405 11.85 -11.20 -32.08
CA PHE A 405 13.30 -11.32 -31.95
C PHE A 405 13.99 -10.56 -33.10
N ALA A 406 14.84 -9.58 -32.75
CA ALA A 406 15.54 -8.73 -33.71
C ALA A 406 16.92 -9.28 -34.13
N GLY A 407 17.36 -10.40 -33.56
CA GLY A 407 18.68 -11.00 -33.81
C GLY A 407 19.84 -10.32 -33.09
N SER A 408 19.76 -9.00 -32.90
CA SER A 408 20.80 -8.17 -32.26
C SER A 408 20.20 -7.12 -31.33
N SER A 409 21.05 -6.48 -30.54
CA SER A 409 20.67 -5.41 -29.63
C SER A 409 20.05 -4.25 -30.40
N CYS A 410 18.89 -3.75 -29.97
CA CYS A 410 18.22 -2.64 -30.62
C CYS A 410 18.63 -1.32 -29.93
N ASN A 411 19.21 -0.41 -30.71
CA ASN A 411 19.59 0.93 -30.26
C ASN A 411 18.55 1.99 -30.60
N ASP A 412 17.92 1.89 -31.77
CA ASP A 412 16.84 2.79 -32.15
C ASP A 412 15.76 2.05 -32.95
N VAL A 413 14.53 2.54 -32.84
CA VAL A 413 13.38 2.13 -33.63
C VAL A 413 12.78 3.35 -34.30
N VAL A 414 12.41 3.18 -35.57
CA VAL A 414 11.71 4.19 -36.35
C VAL A 414 10.40 3.63 -36.83
N THR A 415 9.35 4.44 -36.76
CA THR A 415 8.04 4.12 -37.31
C THR A 415 7.86 5.00 -38.55
N ARG A 416 7.31 4.43 -39.61
CA ARG A 416 6.99 5.21 -40.81
C ARG A 416 5.73 6.01 -40.48
N GLY A 417 5.92 7.27 -40.09
CA GLY A 417 4.80 8.19 -39.95
C GLY A 417 4.19 8.47 -41.33
N VAL A 418 2.87 8.42 -41.43
CA VAL A 418 2.17 8.96 -42.59
C VAL A 418 2.09 10.46 -42.33
N ARG A 419 2.88 11.23 -43.06
CA ARG A 419 2.77 12.70 -43.07
C ARG A 419 1.46 13.12 -43.71
#